data_AF-A0A2V8TCR4-F1
#
_entry.id   AF-A0A2V8TCR4-F1
#
_cell.length_a   1.000
_cell.length_b   1.000
_cell.length_c   1.000
_cell.angle_alpha   90.00
_cell.angle_beta   90.00
_cell.angle_gamma   90.00
#
_symmetry.space_group_name_H-M   'P 1'
#
loop_
_entity.id
_entity.type
_entity.pdbx_description
1 polymer ?
#
loop_
_entity_poly.entity_id
_entity_poly.type
_entity_poly.pdbx_seq_one_letter_code
_entity_poly.pdbx_strand_id
1 'polypeptide(L)' 'FPAYEAAPVVRHTALDSHPALREALASVGGILSEADMRKLNYAVDGEKKDARAMAREFLRRRGLLP' A
#
# COMPACT_ATOMS: atom_id res chain seq x y z
N PHE A 1 24.21 -0.44 3.72
CA PHE A 1 23.06 0.35 4.21
C PHE A 1 22.11 -0.56 4.96
N PRO A 2 21.39 -0.08 5.99
CA PRO A 2 20.38 -0.89 6.68
C PRO A 2 19.18 -1.17 5.78
N ALA A 3 18.38 -2.18 6.13
CA ALA A 3 17.14 -2.49 5.41
C ALA A 3 16.06 -1.42 5.69
N TYR A 4 15.36 -1.00 4.64
CA TYR A 4 14.26 -0.01 4.71
C TYR A 4 13.00 -0.59 4.07
N GLU A 5 12.27 -1.39 4.84
CA GLU A 5 11.00 -1.97 4.38
C GLU A 5 9.84 -1.01 4.68
N ALA A 6 8.91 -0.91 3.74
CA ALA A 6 7.70 -0.14 3.93
C ALA A 6 6.71 -0.93 4.78
N ALA A 7 6.24 -0.32 5.88
CA ALA A 7 5.24 -0.90 6.77
C ALA A 7 4.15 0.14 7.11
N PRO A 8 2.87 -0.25 7.17
CA PRO A 8 1.83 0.60 7.73
C PRO A 8 2.06 0.81 9.22
N VAL A 9 2.01 2.06 9.67
CA VAL A 9 2.12 2.42 11.10
C VAL A 9 0.87 3.17 11.51
N VAL A 10 0.24 2.73 12.59
CA VAL A 10 -1.04 3.28 13.09
C VAL A 10 -0.97 3.46 14.60
N ARG A 11 -1.64 4.49 15.12
CA ARG A 11 -1.75 4.73 16.57
C ARG A 11 -2.66 3.68 17.21
N HIS A 12 -2.31 3.24 18.41
CA HIS A 12 -3.12 2.30 19.19
C HIS A 12 -4.56 2.81 19.38
N THR A 13 -4.75 4.06 19.78
CA THR A 13 -6.09 4.66 19.99
C THR A 13 -6.98 4.60 18.75
N ALA A 14 -6.39 4.68 17.54
CA ALA A 14 -7.13 4.57 16.29
C ALA A 14 -7.58 3.12 16.02
N LEU A 15 -6.74 2.13 16.35
CA LEU A 15 -7.10 0.71 16.27
C LEU A 15 -8.20 0.34 17.27
N ASP A 16 -8.15 0.88 18.49
CA ASP A 16 -9.15 0.61 19.53
C ASP A 16 -10.52 1.18 19.12
N SER A 17 -10.52 2.38 18.52
CA SER A 17 -11.75 3.04 18.06
C SER A 17 -12.29 2.47 16.75
N HIS A 18 -11.44 1.83 15.93
CA HIS A 18 -11.81 1.25 14.64
C HIS A 18 -11.14 -0.14 14.47
N PRO A 19 -11.64 -1.20 15.14
CA PRO A 19 -11.03 -2.52 15.12
C PRO A 19 -10.85 -3.10 13.71
N ALA A 20 -11.76 -2.77 12.78
CA ALA A 20 -11.68 -3.18 11.37
C ALA A 20 -10.41 -2.67 10.64
N LEU A 21 -9.78 -1.59 11.13
CA LEU A 21 -8.50 -1.12 10.57
C LEU A 21 -7.40 -2.17 10.73
N ARG A 22 -7.44 -3.01 11.76
CA ARG A 22 -6.42 -4.05 11.96
C ARG A 22 -6.40 -5.03 10.79
N GLU A 23 -7.57 -5.54 10.41
CA GLU A 23 -7.69 -6.49 9.31
C GLU A 23 -7.38 -5.82 7.96
N ALA A 24 -7.86 -4.59 7.75
CA ALA A 24 -7.59 -3.84 6.53
C ALA A 24 -6.10 -3.50 6.35
N LEU A 25 -5.39 -3.13 7.42
CA LEU A 25 -3.95 -2.85 7.36
C LEU A 25 -3.13 -4.14 7.22
N ALA A 26 -3.56 -5.24 7.84
CA ALA A 26 -2.91 -6.54 7.68
C ALA A 26 -3.02 -7.05 6.23
N SER A 27 -4.16 -6.84 5.56
CA SER A 27 -4.38 -7.31 4.19
C SER A 27 -3.52 -6.59 3.14
N VAL A 28 -3.05 -5.37 3.44
CA VAL A 28 -2.11 -4.63 2.58
C VAL A 28 -0.64 -4.83 2.97
N GLY A 29 -0.36 -5.52 4.08
CA GLY A 29 1.00 -5.84 4.50
C GLY A 29 1.65 -6.88 3.59
N GLY A 30 2.88 -6.65 3.15
CA GLY A 30 3.69 -7.64 2.40
C GLY A 30 3.24 -7.93 0.96
N ILE A 31 2.16 -7.30 0.45
CA ILE A 31 1.68 -7.52 -0.93
C ILE A 31 2.48 -6.75 -1.99
N LEU A 32 3.32 -5.80 -1.56
CA LEU A 32 4.06 -4.89 -2.42
C LEU A 32 5.53 -5.31 -2.47
N SER A 33 5.91 -6.02 -3.55
CA SER A 33 7.31 -6.37 -3.79
C SER A 33 8.13 -5.15 -4.22
N GLU A 34 9.46 -5.23 -4.11
CA GLU A 34 10.36 -4.18 -4.61
C GLU A 34 10.18 -3.91 -6.11
N ALA A 35 9.93 -4.97 -6.90
CA ALA A 35 9.69 -4.86 -8.32
C ALA A 35 8.37 -4.14 -8.63
N ASP A 36 7.33 -4.41 -7.85
CA ASP A 36 6.05 -3.69 -7.95
C ASP A 36 6.21 -2.23 -7.56
N MET A 37 6.90 -1.94 -6.44
CA MET A 37 7.15 -0.58 -5.98
C MET A 37 7.92 0.25 -7.03
N ARG A 38 8.96 -0.33 -7.64
CA ARG A 38 9.71 0.34 -8.72
C ARG A 38 8.84 0.67 -9.93
N LYS A 39 7.96 -0.26 -10.35
CA LYS A 39 7.04 -0.04 -11.48
C LYS A 39 6.02 1.06 -11.15
N LEU A 40 5.44 1.05 -9.96
CA LEU A 40 4.47 2.06 -9.52
C LEU A 40 5.12 3.44 -9.41
N ASN A 41 6.32 3.54 -8.84
CA ASN A 41 7.04 4.81 -8.76
C ASN A 41 7.40 5.34 -10.15
N TYR A 42 7.82 4.48 -11.09
CA TYR A 42 8.07 4.92 -12.46
C TYR A 42 6.80 5.43 -13.16
N ALA A 43 5.67 4.75 -12.96
CA ALA A 43 4.38 5.19 -13.51
C ALA A 43 4.00 6.59 -13.01
N VAL A 44 4.25 6.90 -11.74
CA VAL A 44 3.93 8.21 -11.15
C VAL A 44 4.99 9.26 -11.53
N ASP A 45 6.25 9.00 -11.26
CA ASP A 45 7.32 10.01 -11.40
C ASP A 45 7.77 10.17 -12.86
N GLY A 46 7.90 9.06 -13.58
CA GLY A 46 8.37 9.01 -14.97
C GLY A 46 7.25 9.29 -15.96
N GLU A 47 6.13 8.56 -15.85
CA GLU A 47 5.01 8.66 -16.80
C GLU A 47 3.94 9.68 -16.39
N LYS A 48 4.09 10.33 -15.22
CA LYS A 48 3.16 11.35 -14.69
C LYS A 48 1.72 10.84 -14.52
N LYS A 49 1.55 9.54 -14.27
CA LYS A 49 0.24 8.96 -13.94
C LYS A 49 -0.19 9.37 -12.53
N ASP A 50 -1.49 9.49 -12.32
CA ASP A 50 -2.05 9.80 -11.01
C ASP A 50 -1.79 8.67 -10.01
N ALA A 51 -1.16 9.01 -8.89
CA ALA A 51 -0.79 8.05 -7.86
C ALA A 51 -2.01 7.34 -7.26
N ARG A 52 -3.14 8.04 -7.12
CA ARG A 52 -4.37 7.45 -6.57
C ARG A 52 -4.97 6.41 -7.52
N ALA A 53 -4.95 6.67 -8.82
CA ALA A 53 -5.36 5.72 -9.84
C ALA A 53 -4.47 4.47 -9.84
N MET A 54 -3.14 4.64 -9.80
CA MET A 54 -2.19 3.52 -9.75
C MET A 54 -2.36 2.67 -8.49
N ALA A 55 -2.56 3.29 -7.31
CA ALA A 55 -2.83 2.57 -6.07
C ALA A 55 -4.15 1.78 -6.13
N ARG A 56 -5.24 2.37 -6.65
CA ARG A 56 -6.51 1.65 -6.82
C ARG A 56 -6.38 0.46 -7.75
N GLU A 57 -5.72 0.64 -8.89
CA GLU A 57 -5.53 -0.43 -9.85
C GLU A 57 -4.70 -1.57 -9.25
N PHE A 58 -3.63 -1.24 -8.53
CA PHE A 58 -2.81 -2.24 -7.82
C PHE A 58 -3.65 -3.05 -6.82
N LEU A 59 -4.45 -2.38 -5.98
CA LEU A 59 -5.30 -3.05 -5.00
C LEU A 59 -6.40 -3.90 -5.66
N ARG A 60 -6.98 -3.45 -6.78
CA ARG A 60 -7.94 -4.25 -7.58
C ARG A 60 -7.32 -5.52 -8.13
N ARG A 61 -6.13 -5.43 -8.72
CA ARG A 61 -5.37 -6.59 -9.23
C ARG A 61 -5.01 -7.59 -8.13
N ARG A 62 -4.91 -7.13 -6.88
CA ARG A 62 -4.70 -7.96 -5.68
C ARG A 62 -5.99 -8.47 -5.04
N GLY A 63 -7.17 -8.14 -5.59
CA GLY A 63 -8.47 -8.55 -5.05
C GLY A 63 -8.89 -7.83 -3.76
N LEU A 64 -8.25 -6.71 -3.43
CA LEU A 64 -8.48 -5.95 -2.19
C LEU A 64 -9.46 -4.77 -2.37
N LEU A 65 -9.79 -4.44 -3.62
CA LEU A 65 -10.81 -3.46 -3.96
C LEU A 65 -11.63 -3.95 -5.16
N PRO A 66 -12.92 -3.57 -5.25
CA PRO A 66 -13.75 -3.80 -6.43
C PRO A 66 -13.34 -2.89 -7.60
#